data_AF-A0A0D0P431-F1
#
_entry.id   AF-A0A0D0P431-F1
#
_cell.length_a   1.000
_cell.length_b   1.000
_cell.length_c   1.000
_cell.angle_alpha   90.00
_cell.angle_beta   90.00
_cell.angle_gamma   90.00
#
_symmetry.space_group_name_H-M   'P 1'
#
loop_
_entity.id
_entity.type
_entity.pdbx_description
1 polymer ?
#
loop_
_entity_poly.entity_id
_entity_poly.type
_entity_poly.pdbx_seq_one_letter_code
_entity_poly.pdbx_strand_id
1 'polypeptide(L)'
;MDTLNYLGQGFGVALTPYNLVTALTGTLIGTVVGLLPGLGPINGVALLIPIAFALGLPPESALILLAAVYLGCEYGGRISSILL
;
A
#
# COMPACT_ATOMS: atom_id res chain seq x y z
N MET A 1 -16.10 9.58 -24.35
CA MET A 1 -16.38 8.16 -24.07
C MET A 1 -15.09 7.38 -23.79
N ASP A 2 -13.94 7.84 -24.28
CA ASP A 2 -12.64 7.16 -24.11
C ASP A 2 -12.09 7.23 -22.68
N THR A 3 -12.40 8.28 -21.93
CA THR A 3 -12.03 8.42 -20.51
C THR A 3 -12.62 7.33 -19.63
N LEU A 4 -13.86 6.93 -19.87
CA LEU A 4 -14.51 5.84 -19.15
C LEU A 4 -13.87 4.48 -19.48
N ASN A 5 -13.41 4.29 -20.72
CA ASN A 5 -12.67 3.09 -21.12
C ASN A 5 -11.30 2.99 -20.42
N TYR A 6 -10.55 4.10 -20.33
CA TYR A 6 -9.30 4.12 -19.57
C TYR A 6 -9.51 3.83 -18.08
N LEU A 7 -10.59 4.36 -17.48
CA LEU A 7 -10.95 4.07 -16.10
C LEU A 7 -11.27 2.57 -15.91
N GLY A 8 -12.05 1.99 -16.82
CA GLY A 8 -12.39 0.57 -16.82
C GLY A 8 -11.17 -0.34 -16.95
N GLN A 9 -10.20 0.03 -17.78
CA GLN A 9 -8.92 -0.69 -17.88
C GLN A 9 -8.12 -0.66 -16.57
N GLY A 10 -8.06 0.51 -15.91
CA GLY A 10 -7.39 0.66 -14.62
C GLY A 10 -7.99 -0.23 -13.54
N PHE A 11 -9.32 -0.28 -13.45
CA PHE A 11 -10.01 -1.21 -12.54
C PHE A 11 -9.75 -2.68 -12.91
N GLY A 12 -9.68 -3.01 -14.19
CA GLY A 12 -9.32 -4.35 -14.67
C GLY A 12 -7.95 -4.80 -14.16
N VAL A 13 -6.94 -3.91 -14.20
CA VAL A 13 -5.60 -4.19 -13.66
C VAL A 13 -5.63 -4.30 -12.14
N ALA A 14 -6.30 -3.37 -11.44
CA ALA A 14 -6.37 -3.35 -9.98
C ALA A 14 -7.06 -4.60 -9.39
N LEU A 15 -8.10 -5.11 -10.06
CA LEU A 15 -8.86 -6.28 -9.63
C LEU A 15 -8.21 -7.63 -10.00
N THR A 16 -7.03 -7.62 -10.63
CA THR A 16 -6.32 -8.87 -10.90
C THR A 16 -5.95 -9.57 -9.59
N PRO A 17 -6.01 -10.92 -9.52
CA PRO A 17 -5.68 -11.65 -8.29
C PRO A 17 -4.27 -11.35 -7.77
N TYR A 18 -3.31 -11.13 -8.66
CA TYR A 18 -1.95 -10.75 -8.31
C TYR A 18 -1.91 -9.43 -7.52
N ASN A 19 -2.53 -8.38 -8.05
CA ASN A 19 -2.56 -7.06 -7.40
C ASN A 19 -3.37 -7.06 -6.10
N LEU A 20 -4.43 -7.88 -6.01
CA LEU A 20 -5.17 -8.06 -4.75
C LEU A 20 -4.31 -8.71 -3.67
N VAL A 21 -3.51 -9.73 -4.01
CA VAL A 21 -2.56 -10.34 -3.07
C VAL A 21 -1.48 -9.34 -2.68
N THR A 22 -0.94 -8.57 -3.64
CA THR A 22 0.03 -7.50 -3.34
C THR A 22 -0.57 -6.42 -2.42
N ALA A 23 -1.84 -6.05 -2.61
CA ALA A 23 -2.52 -5.11 -1.72
C ALA A 23 -2.72 -5.70 -0.31
N LEU A 24 -3.06 -6.98 -0.22
CA LEU A 24 -3.19 -7.68 1.06
C LEU A 24 -1.85 -7.76 1.81
N THR A 25 -0.76 -8.12 1.13
CA THR A 25 0.56 -8.15 1.76
C THR A 25 1.03 -6.74 2.14
N GLY A 26 0.81 -5.75 1.27
CA GLY A 26 1.11 -4.34 1.57
C GLY A 26 0.37 -3.81 2.80
N THR A 27 -0.93 -4.07 2.91
CA THR A 27 -1.73 -3.65 4.08
C THR A 27 -1.28 -4.34 5.37
N LEU A 28 -0.92 -5.62 5.32
CA LEU A 28 -0.36 -6.33 6.48
C LEU A 28 0.97 -5.72 6.92
N ILE A 29 1.90 -5.49 5.98
CA ILE A 29 3.19 -4.84 6.26
C ILE A 29 2.96 -3.43 6.82
N GLY A 30 2.09 -2.65 6.19
CA GLY A 30 1.73 -1.31 6.65
C GLY A 30 1.17 -1.30 8.08
N THR A 31 0.31 -2.26 8.42
CA THR A 31 -0.26 -2.36 9.77
C THR A 31 0.82 -2.61 10.83
N VAL A 32 1.79 -3.48 10.53
CA VAL A 32 2.93 -3.76 11.42
C VAL A 32 3.85 -2.54 11.54
N VAL A 33 4.07 -1.81 10.45
CA VAL A 33 4.85 -0.57 10.48
C VAL A 33 4.13 0.53 11.28
N GLY A 34 2.81 0.65 11.13
CA GLY A 34 2.00 1.63 11.87
C GLY A 34 1.88 1.37 13.37
N LEU A 35 2.05 0.12 13.81
CA LEU A 35 2.18 -0.27 15.22
C LEU A 35 3.40 0.38 15.90
N LEU A 36 4.42 0.79 15.14
CA LEU A 36 5.63 1.35 15.73
C LEU A 36 5.37 2.80 16.19
N PRO A 37 5.54 3.12 17.49
CA PRO A 37 5.28 4.45 18.01
C PRO A 37 6.22 5.47 17.35
N GLY A 38 5.65 6.60 16.92
CA GLY A 38 6.41 7.69 16.28
C GLY A 38 6.67 7.52 14.78
N LEU A 39 6.29 6.39 14.17
CA LEU A 39 6.32 6.22 12.72
C LEU A 39 4.95 6.52 12.11
N GLY A 40 4.82 7.70 11.50
CA GLY A 40 3.61 8.07 10.75
C GLY A 40 3.50 7.35 9.40
N PRO A 41 2.32 7.37 8.76
CA PRO A 41 2.07 6.71 7.48
C PRO A 41 3.06 7.10 6.37
N ILE A 42 3.41 8.38 6.29
CA ILE A 42 4.38 8.91 5.31
C ILE A 42 5.76 8.28 5.48
N ASN A 43 6.21 8.09 6.73
CA ASN A 43 7.51 7.47 7.01
C ASN A 43 7.50 5.97 6.64
N GLY A 44 6.39 5.28 6.90
CA GLY A 44 6.24 3.87 6.52
C GLY A 44 6.27 3.66 5.00
N VAL A 45 5.62 4.54 4.24
CA VAL A 45 5.69 4.50 2.77
C VAL A 45 7.11 4.80 2.29
N ALA A 46 7.76 5.85 2.82
CA ALA A 46 9.12 6.23 2.41
C ALA A 46 10.14 5.09 2.60
N LEU A 47 10.01 4.32 3.69
CA LEU A 47 10.84 3.15 3.96
C LEU A 47 10.63 2.00 2.97
N LEU A 48 9.41 1.83 2.44
CA LEU A 48 9.08 0.74 1.52
C LEU A 48 9.26 1.10 0.04
N ILE A 49 9.34 2.38 -0.32
CA ILE A 49 9.69 2.81 -1.69
C ILE A 49 10.94 2.08 -2.23
N PRO A 50 12.10 2.08 -1.55
CA PRO A 50 13.29 1.41 -2.07
C PRO A 50 13.10 -0.11 -2.18
N ILE A 51 12.31 -0.72 -1.28
CA ILE A 51 12.01 -2.16 -1.33
C ILE A 51 11.09 -2.49 -2.50
N ALA A 52 10.08 -1.66 -2.78
CA ALA A 52 9.19 -1.82 -3.91
C ALA A 52 9.95 -1.75 -5.25
N PHE A 53 10.92 -0.85 -5.36
CA PHE A 53 11.79 -0.76 -6.53
C PHE A 53 12.82 -1.90 -6.60
N ALA A 54 13.39 -2.33 -5.47
CA ALA A 54 14.35 -3.44 -5.43
C ALA A 54 13.74 -4.79 -5.79
N LEU A 55 12.45 -4.99 -5.49
CA LEU A 55 11.69 -6.19 -5.85
C LEU A 55 11.33 -6.27 -7.35
N GLY A 56 11.63 -5.23 -8.14
CA GLY A 56 11.38 -5.23 -9.58
C GLY A 56 9.90 -5.34 -9.96
N LEU A 57 8.99 -4.88 -9.09
CA LEU A 57 7.55 -4.93 -9.35
C LEU A 57 7.17 -4.05 -10.56
N PRO A 58 6.15 -4.45 -11.33
CA PRO A 58 5.56 -3.57 -12.33
C PRO A 58 5.03 -2.28 -11.69
N PRO A 59 4.98 -1.16 -12.43
CA PRO A 59 4.60 0.15 -11.89
C PRO A 59 3.24 0.16 -11.20
N GLU A 60 2.22 -0.45 -11.83
CA GLU A 60 0.90 -0.62 -11.23
C GLU A 60 0.93 -1.36 -9.88
N SER A 61 1.63 -2.50 -9.79
CA SER A 61 1.70 -3.28 -8.55
C SER A 61 2.49 -2.56 -7.46
N ALA A 62 3.55 -1.83 -7.83
CA ALA A 62 4.31 -1.01 -6.88
C ALA A 62 3.46 0.12 -6.31
N LEU A 63 2.67 0.82 -7.13
CA LEU A 63 1.75 1.85 -6.68
C LEU A 63 0.67 1.28 -5.75
N ILE A 64 0.10 0.12 -6.09
CA ILE A 64 -0.88 -0.57 -5.26
C ILE A 64 -0.27 -0.97 -3.91
N LEU A 65 0.96 -1.50 -3.90
CA LEU A 65 1.68 -1.87 -2.68
C LEU A 65 1.88 -0.64 -1.77
N LEU A 66 2.38 0.46 -2.32
CA LEU A 66 2.65 1.69 -1.56
C LEU A 66 1.36 2.31 -1.00
N ALA A 67 0.28 2.33 -1.79
CA ALA A 67 -1.03 2.79 -1.33
C ALA A 67 -1.61 1.89 -0.24
N ALA A 68 -1.48 0.57 -0.39
CA ALA A 68 -1.91 -0.41 0.59
C ALA A 68 -1.16 -0.27 1.92
N VAL A 69 0.16 -0.03 1.87
CA VAL A 69 0.99 0.21 3.04
C VAL A 69 0.56 1.48 3.75
N TYR A 70 0.37 2.58 3.02
CA TYR A 70 -0.09 3.85 3.59
C TYR A 70 -1.37 3.66 4.40
N LEU A 71 -2.35 2.99 3.79
CA LEU A 71 -3.63 2.71 4.44
C LEU A 71 -3.45 1.80 5.65
N GLY A 72 -2.65 0.74 5.53
CA GLY A 72 -2.33 -0.18 6.63
C GLY A 72 -1.69 0.54 7.82
N CYS A 73 -0.74 1.45 7.56
CA CYS A 73 -0.10 2.27 8.60
C CYS A 73 -1.12 3.14 9.35
N GLU A 74 -2.07 3.73 8.62
CA GLU A 74 -3.13 4.58 9.20
C GLU A 74 -4.00 3.78 10.19
N TYR A 75 -4.36 2.54 9.84
CA TYR A 75 -5.08 1.64 10.74
C TYR A 75 -4.21 1.11 11.89
N GLY A 76 -2.93 0.79 11.63
CA GLY A 76 -1.97 0.30 12.63
C GLY A 76 -1.63 1.35 13.70
N GLY A 77 -1.56 2.63 13.32
CA GLY A 77 -1.30 3.75 14.23
C GLY A 77 -2.32 3.92 15.35
N ARG A 78 -3.52 3.34 15.19
CA ARG A 78 -4.53 3.27 16.26
C ARG A 78 -4.05 2.47 17.46
N ILE A 79 -3.23 1.44 17.26
CA ILE A 79 -2.71 0.60 18.34
C ILE A 79 -1.76 1.42 19.22
N SER A 80 -0.82 2.14 18.59
CA SER A 80 0.14 3.01 19.27
C SER A 80 -0.56 4.15 20.02
N SER A 81 -1.61 4.73 19.44
CA SER A 81 -2.36 5.86 20.03
C SER A 81 -3.26 5.47 21.20
N ILE A 82 -3.58 4.19 21.37
CA ILE A 82 -4.35 3.70 22.54
C ILE A 82 -3.43 3.46 23.74
N LEU A 83 -2.16 3.10 23.48
CA LEU A 83 -1.17 2.78 24.51
C LEU A 83 -0.39 4.00 25.03
N LEU A 84 -0.34 5.09 24.26
CA LEU A 84 0.25 6.38 24.62
C LEU A 84 -0.80 7.33 25.19
#